data_AF-A0A9P8CYE3-F1
#
_entry.id   AF-A0A9P8CYE3-F1
#
_cell.length_a   1.000
_cell.length_b   1.000
_cell.length_c   1.000
_cell.angle_alpha   90.00
_cell.angle_beta   90.00
_cell.angle_gamma   90.00
#
_symmetry.space_group_name_H-M   'P 1'
#
loop_
_entity.id
_entity.type
_entity.pdbx_description
1 polymer ?
#
loop_
_entity_poly.entity_id
_entity_poly.type
_entity_poly.pdbx_seq_one_letter_code
_entity_poly.pdbx_strand_id
1 'polypeptide(L)'
;MVFHQGGYCLEELATFKLIIYRSLVDSAKCLILAMEKMGLEPSKPENRGYADNILNYRVIADPYLKLSPSIVDALDSLYCDPITVTCMERLRKFGIEDVAPYFLSQVRRLGADDYTPSKQDILRSKSKNTGISEIRLRMGQLNIR
;
A
#
# COMPACT_ATOMS: atom_id res chain seq x y z
N MET A 1 -23.57 15.48 -22.30
CA MET A 1 -22.13 15.50 -22.68
C MET A 1 -21.34 15.06 -21.47
N VAL A 2 -20.75 13.87 -21.49
CA VAL A 2 -19.86 13.41 -20.43
C VAL A 2 -18.46 13.90 -20.81
N PHE A 3 -17.92 14.85 -20.05
CA PHE A 3 -16.58 15.39 -20.29
C PHE A 3 -15.56 14.30 -19.94
N HIS A 4 -14.80 13.86 -20.93
CA HIS A 4 -13.78 12.82 -20.79
C HIS A 4 -12.40 13.46 -20.68
N GLN A 5 -11.78 13.42 -19.50
CA GLN A 5 -10.33 13.51 -19.41
C GLN A 5 -9.75 12.10 -19.46
N GLY A 6 -9.15 11.73 -20.60
CA GLY A 6 -8.38 10.48 -20.73
C GLY A 6 -9.18 9.20 -20.98
N GLY A 7 -10.51 9.29 -21.20
CA GLY A 7 -11.36 8.16 -21.62
C GLY A 7 -12.10 7.42 -20.49
N TYR A 8 -12.08 7.93 -19.26
CA TYR A 8 -12.83 7.36 -18.11
C TYR A 8 -13.84 8.36 -17.55
N CYS A 9 -14.97 7.86 -17.06
CA CYS A 9 -15.96 8.66 -16.34
C CYS A 9 -15.52 8.93 -14.88
N LEU A 10 -16.06 9.99 -14.25
CA LEU A 10 -15.74 10.33 -12.86
C LEU A 10 -16.05 9.18 -11.87
N GLU A 11 -17.14 8.44 -12.09
CA GLU A 11 -17.47 7.25 -11.30
C GLU A 11 -16.44 6.11 -11.46
N GLU A 12 -15.92 5.91 -12.66
CA GLU A 12 -14.88 4.90 -12.91
C GLU A 12 -13.57 5.31 -12.22
N LEU A 13 -13.19 6.58 -12.31
CA LEU A 13 -12.03 7.11 -11.62
C LEU A 13 -12.18 6.99 -10.09
N ALA A 14 -13.35 7.26 -9.54
CA ALA A 14 -13.63 7.05 -8.11
C ALA A 14 -13.48 5.57 -7.71
N THR A 15 -13.98 4.66 -8.54
CA THR A 15 -13.83 3.21 -8.33
C THR A 15 -12.35 2.80 -8.37
N PHE A 16 -11.58 3.27 -9.35
CA PHE A 16 -10.14 3.01 -9.42
C PHE A 16 -9.38 3.60 -8.25
N LYS A 17 -9.73 4.82 -7.83
CA LYS A 17 -9.14 5.49 -6.66
C LYS A 17 -9.31 4.64 -5.41
N LEU A 18 -10.51 4.09 -5.19
CA LEU A 18 -10.78 3.18 -4.08
C LEU A 18 -9.91 1.91 -4.14
N ILE A 19 -9.77 1.29 -5.31
CA ILE A 19 -8.94 0.09 -5.51
C ILE A 19 -7.47 0.42 -5.21
N ILE A 20 -6.98 1.58 -5.67
CA ILE A 20 -5.60 2.03 -5.43
C ILE A 20 -5.37 2.29 -3.95
N TYR A 21 -6.30 2.93 -3.23
CA TYR A 21 -6.19 3.17 -1.79
C TYR A 21 -6.17 1.88 -0.98
N ARG A 22 -7.06 0.93 -1.30
CA ARG A 22 -7.03 -0.41 -0.71
C ARG A 22 -5.69 -1.07 -0.93
N SER A 23 -5.22 -1.01 -2.17
CA SER A 23 -3.94 -1.60 -2.55
C SER A 23 -2.77 -0.98 -1.77
N LEU A 24 -2.72 0.36 -1.66
CA LEU A 24 -1.70 1.08 -0.90
C LEU A 24 -1.67 0.61 0.56
N VAL A 25 -2.83 0.61 1.22
CA VAL A 25 -2.97 0.19 2.61
C VAL A 25 -2.61 -1.29 2.78
N ASP A 26 -3.10 -2.17 1.91
CA ASP A 26 -2.79 -3.61 1.96
C ASP A 26 -1.29 -3.89 1.77
N SER A 27 -0.60 -3.12 0.93
CA SER A 27 0.85 -3.20 0.79
C SER A 27 1.56 -2.86 2.08
N ALA A 28 1.17 -1.76 2.72
CA ALA A 28 1.76 -1.35 3.98
C ALA A 28 1.52 -2.40 5.08
N LYS A 29 0.30 -2.96 5.15
CA LYS A 29 -0.01 -4.08 6.07
C LYS A 29 0.86 -5.30 5.80
N CYS A 30 1.05 -5.68 4.55
CA CYS A 30 1.92 -6.82 4.21
C CYS A 30 3.37 -6.56 4.63
N LEU A 31 3.87 -5.33 4.46
CA LEU A 31 5.20 -4.94 4.93
C LEU A 31 5.31 -5.04 6.45
N ILE A 32 4.34 -4.51 7.21
CA ILE A 32 4.32 -4.59 8.67
C ILE A 32 4.31 -6.04 9.14
N LEU A 33 3.44 -6.87 8.58
CA LEU A 33 3.36 -8.31 8.91
C LEU A 33 4.65 -9.05 8.55
N ALA A 34 5.29 -8.68 7.44
CA ALA A 34 6.58 -9.25 7.05
C ALA A 34 7.67 -8.86 8.04
N MET A 35 7.69 -7.61 8.49
CA MET A 35 8.61 -7.14 9.53
C MET A 35 8.43 -7.93 10.83
N GLU A 36 7.20 -8.06 11.32
CA GLU A 36 6.87 -8.86 12.51
C GLU A 36 7.32 -10.32 12.36
N LYS A 37 7.02 -10.94 11.21
CA LYS A 37 7.42 -12.33 10.94
C LYS A 37 8.93 -12.51 10.89
N MET A 38 9.67 -11.50 10.45
CA MET A 38 11.13 -11.50 10.40
C MET A 38 11.79 -11.09 11.74
N GLY A 39 11.00 -10.77 12.76
CA GLY A 39 11.47 -10.24 14.05
C GLY A 39 12.12 -8.86 13.91
N LEU A 40 11.68 -8.06 12.94
CA LEU A 40 12.15 -6.71 12.68
C LEU A 40 11.21 -5.71 13.35
N GLU A 41 11.75 -4.85 14.22
CA GLU A 41 10.99 -3.77 14.85
C GLU A 41 11.25 -2.43 14.15
N PRO A 42 10.26 -1.52 14.08
CA PRO A 42 10.48 -0.17 13.61
C PRO A 42 11.60 0.54 14.36
N SER A 43 12.53 1.16 13.62
CA SER A 43 13.64 1.90 14.20
C SER A 43 13.13 3.14 14.93
N LYS A 44 12.08 3.77 14.39
CA LYS A 44 11.42 4.90 15.05
C LYS A 44 10.30 4.39 15.98
N PRO A 45 10.24 4.85 17.24
CA PRO A 45 9.19 4.43 18.17
C PRO A 45 7.78 4.87 17.71
N GLU A 46 7.66 6.03 17.06
CA GLU A 46 6.41 6.52 16.46
C GLU A 46 5.83 5.54 15.42
N ASN A 47 6.71 4.85 14.68
CA ASN A 47 6.32 3.92 13.64
C ASN A 47 5.67 2.65 14.19
N ARG A 48 5.84 2.34 15.49
CA ARG A 48 5.09 1.27 16.16
C ARG A 48 3.61 1.62 16.27
N GLY A 49 3.31 2.86 16.69
CA GLY A 49 1.94 3.36 16.75
C GLY A 49 1.34 3.52 15.35
N TYR A 50 2.13 3.97 14.38
CA TYR A 50 1.69 4.04 12.98
C TYR A 50 1.42 2.68 12.37
N ALA A 51 2.23 1.66 12.66
CA ALA A 51 2.01 0.30 12.19
C ALA A 51 0.67 -0.24 12.68
N ASP A 52 0.35 -0.09 13.96
CA ASP A 52 -0.94 -0.49 14.53
C ASP A 52 -2.12 0.27 13.88
N ASN A 53 -1.99 1.58 13.74
CA ASN A 53 -2.99 2.40 13.06
C ASN A 53 -3.22 1.95 11.61
N ILE A 54 -2.16 1.64 10.86
CA ILE A 54 -2.25 1.15 9.49
C ILE A 54 -2.91 -0.22 9.44
N LEU A 55 -2.55 -1.15 10.33
CA LEU A 55 -3.15 -2.49 10.42
C LEU A 55 -4.65 -2.43 10.68
N ASN A 56 -5.09 -1.52 11.56
CA ASN A 56 -6.49 -1.29 11.90
C ASN A 56 -7.25 -0.43 10.87
N TYR A 57 -6.56 0.33 10.02
CA TYR A 57 -7.18 1.19 9.02
C TYR A 57 -7.94 0.39 7.95
N ARG A 58 -9.17 0.81 7.65
CA ARG A 58 -10.02 0.20 6.62
C ARG A 58 -10.46 1.25 5.61
N VAL A 59 -10.23 0.94 4.34
CA VAL A 59 -10.65 1.78 3.21
C VAL A 59 -12.13 1.51 2.92
N ILE A 60 -12.99 2.44 3.34
CA ILE A 60 -14.44 2.40 3.16
C ILE A 60 -14.76 2.60 1.66
N ALA A 61 -15.78 1.91 1.15
CA ALA A 61 -16.22 2.08 -0.23
C ALA A 61 -17.01 3.38 -0.41
N ASP A 62 -16.29 4.51 -0.40
CA ASP A 62 -16.87 5.84 -0.62
C ASP A 62 -16.19 6.53 -1.82
N PRO A 63 -16.96 7.04 -2.81
CA PRO A 63 -16.41 7.67 -4.00
C PRO A 63 -15.75 9.03 -3.74
N TYR A 64 -16.07 9.66 -2.60
CA TYR A 64 -15.45 10.90 -2.12
C TYR A 64 -14.38 10.64 -1.05
N LEU A 65 -13.99 9.37 -0.85
CA LEU A 65 -13.01 9.00 0.15
C LEU A 65 -11.71 9.75 -0.09
N LYS A 66 -11.24 10.40 0.97
CA LYS A 66 -9.91 10.97 1.06
C LYS A 66 -9.14 10.21 2.14
N LEU A 67 -7.87 9.93 1.86
CA LEU A 67 -6.99 9.39 2.89
C LEU A 67 -6.77 10.48 3.94
N SER A 68 -6.97 10.13 5.22
CA SER A 68 -6.69 11.07 6.30
C SER A 68 -5.21 11.48 6.28
N PRO A 69 -4.85 12.75 6.47
CA PRO A 69 -3.45 13.17 6.49
C PRO A 69 -2.60 12.32 7.46
N SER A 70 -3.18 11.95 8.60
CA SER A 70 -2.56 11.04 9.57
C SER A 70 -2.21 9.66 9.02
N ILE A 71 -3.03 9.07 8.13
CA ILE A 71 -2.71 7.77 7.52
C ILE A 71 -1.62 7.93 6.46
N VAL A 72 -1.65 9.04 5.72
CA VAL A 72 -0.63 9.35 4.71
C VAL A 72 0.73 9.53 5.37
N ASP A 73 0.79 10.30 6.47
CA ASP A 73 2.02 10.51 7.25
C ASP A 73 2.51 9.20 7.89
N ALA A 74 1.60 8.39 8.43
CA ALA A 74 1.93 7.07 8.98
C ALA A 74 2.58 6.16 7.93
N LEU A 75 2.00 6.08 6.73
CA LEU A 75 2.50 5.28 5.62
C LEU A 75 3.86 5.78 5.12
N ASP A 76 4.02 7.10 5.00
CA ASP A 76 5.26 7.75 4.57
C ASP A 76 6.39 7.54 5.58
N SER A 77 6.11 7.74 6.87
CA SER A 77 7.10 7.57 7.95
C SER A 77 7.54 6.11 8.10
N LEU A 78 6.61 5.16 7.95
CA LEU A 78 6.94 3.74 7.94
C LEU A 78 7.80 3.37 6.73
N TYR A 79 7.46 3.88 5.54
CA TYR A 79 8.24 3.63 4.33
C TYR A 79 9.66 4.20 4.41
N CYS A 80 9.82 5.36 5.03
CA CYS A 80 11.11 6.01 5.27
C CYS A 80 11.89 5.44 6.46
N ASP A 81 11.35 4.46 7.20
CA ASP A 81 12.07 3.82 8.29
C ASP A 81 13.25 2.98 7.75
N PRO A 82 14.46 3.08 8.33
CA PRO A 82 15.60 2.23 7.96
C PRO A 82 15.29 0.73 7.96
N ILE A 83 14.39 0.29 8.86
CA ILE A 83 13.99 -1.11 8.93
C ILE A 83 13.27 -1.58 7.66
N THR A 84 12.54 -0.68 7.00
CA THR A 84 11.75 -0.99 5.82
C THR A 84 12.65 -1.38 4.66
N VAL A 85 13.80 -0.70 4.52
CA VAL A 85 14.85 -1.10 3.57
C VAL A 85 15.35 -2.51 3.86
N THR A 86 15.67 -2.81 5.12
CA THR A 86 16.13 -4.14 5.55
C THR A 86 15.07 -5.22 5.27
N CYS A 87 13.80 -4.92 5.53
CA CYS A 87 12.69 -5.84 5.26
C CYS A 87 12.54 -6.10 3.76
N MET A 88 12.58 -5.06 2.93
CA MET A 88 12.49 -5.17 1.47
C MET A 88 13.66 -6.00 0.89
N GLU A 89 14.88 -5.81 1.38
CA GLU A 89 16.03 -6.62 0.96
C GLU A 89 15.85 -8.10 1.31
N ARG A 90 15.29 -8.42 2.48
CA ARG A 90 14.95 -9.79 2.86
C ARG A 90 13.84 -10.37 1.99
N LEU A 91 12.76 -9.63 1.76
CA LEU A 91 11.66 -10.05 0.87
C LEU A 91 12.18 -10.38 -0.53
N ARG A 92 13.07 -9.55 -1.07
CA ARG A 92 13.73 -9.81 -2.36
C ARG A 92 14.54 -11.10 -2.35
N LYS A 93 15.24 -11.43 -1.25
CA LYS A 93 15.95 -12.71 -1.10
C LYS A 93 15.01 -13.92 -1.11
N PHE A 94 13.76 -13.77 -0.67
CA PHE A 94 12.72 -14.81 -0.76
C PHE A 94 12.03 -14.86 -2.14
N GLY A 95 12.51 -14.11 -3.13
CA GLY A 95 11.91 -14.04 -4.46
C GLY A 95 10.52 -13.41 -4.45
N ILE A 96 10.20 -12.61 -3.41
CA ILE A 96 8.97 -11.84 -3.34
C ILE A 96 9.22 -10.53 -4.09
N GLU A 97 8.74 -10.48 -5.34
CA GLU A 97 8.85 -9.31 -6.20
C GLU A 97 7.80 -8.29 -5.77
N ASP A 98 8.21 -7.40 -4.87
CA ASP A 98 7.29 -6.52 -4.15
C ASP A 98 6.88 -5.30 -5.00
N VAL A 99 5.58 -5.09 -5.11
CA VAL A 99 4.97 -3.89 -5.71
C VAL A 99 4.66 -2.82 -4.66
N ALA A 100 4.83 -3.10 -3.37
CA ALA A 100 4.71 -2.13 -2.28
C ALA A 100 5.58 -0.88 -2.45
N PRO A 101 6.84 -0.94 -2.94
CA PRO A 101 7.69 0.24 -3.04
C PRO A 101 7.11 1.31 -3.96
N TYR A 102 6.43 0.91 -5.05
CA TYR A 102 5.82 1.88 -5.96
C TYR A 102 4.70 2.65 -5.28
N PHE A 103 3.75 1.97 -4.63
CA PHE A 103 2.64 2.67 -3.99
C PHE A 103 3.08 3.47 -2.76
N LEU A 104 3.97 2.90 -1.95
CA LEU A 104 4.48 3.56 -0.74
C LEU A 104 5.34 4.78 -1.09
N SER A 105 6.19 4.73 -2.12
CA SER A 105 6.95 5.90 -2.58
C SER A 105 6.08 7.00 -3.16
N GLN A 106 4.86 6.66 -3.61
CA GLN A 106 3.89 7.62 -4.13
C GLN A 106 2.83 8.02 -3.08
N VAL A 107 2.98 7.65 -1.80
CA VAL A 107 1.93 7.86 -0.79
C VAL A 107 1.53 9.34 -0.66
N ARG A 108 2.49 10.26 -0.73
CA ARG A 108 2.25 11.71 -0.71
C ARG A 108 1.40 12.17 -1.88
N ARG A 109 1.65 11.63 -3.07
CA ARG A 109 0.87 11.91 -4.29
C ARG A 109 -0.53 11.30 -4.21
N LEU A 110 -0.64 10.07 -3.72
CA LEU A 110 -1.91 9.35 -3.57
C LEU A 110 -2.81 9.97 -2.49
N GLY A 111 -2.20 10.53 -1.45
CA GLY A 111 -2.86 11.23 -0.35
C GLY A 111 -3.23 12.68 -0.63
N ALA A 112 -2.84 13.24 -1.77
CA ALA A 112 -3.17 14.62 -2.12
C ALA A 112 -4.67 14.81 -2.39
N ASP A 113 -5.21 15.97 -2.02
CA ASP A 113 -6.63 16.30 -2.19
C ASP A 113 -7.09 16.29 -3.66
N ASP A 114 -6.20 16.68 -4.57
CA ASP A 114 -6.40 16.75 -6.01
C ASP A 114 -5.95 15.47 -6.75
N TYR A 115 -5.62 14.41 -6.01
CA TYR A 115 -5.15 13.17 -6.60
C TYR A 115 -6.20 12.54 -7.54
N THR A 116 -5.75 12.30 -8.77
CA THR A 116 -6.48 11.60 -9.82
C THR A 116 -5.70 10.36 -10.26
N PRO A 117 -6.31 9.16 -10.29
CA PRO A 117 -5.66 7.94 -10.73
C PRO A 117 -5.02 8.03 -12.11
N SER A 118 -3.73 7.71 -12.21
CA SER A 118 -3.09 7.58 -13.52
C SER A 118 -3.31 6.17 -14.10
N LYS A 119 -3.15 6.02 -15.42
CA LYS A 119 -3.19 4.71 -16.09
C LYS A 119 -2.22 3.70 -15.46
N GLN A 120 -1.05 4.17 -15.00
CA GLN A 120 -0.05 3.32 -14.36
C GLN A 120 -0.52 2.82 -12.99
N ASP A 121 -1.17 3.67 -12.19
CA ASP A 121 -1.71 3.28 -10.88
C ASP A 121 -2.85 2.26 -11.02
N ILE A 122 -3.67 2.43 -12.07
CA ILE A 122 -4.75 1.50 -12.40
C ILE A 122 -4.18 0.14 -12.81
N LEU A 123 -3.18 0.12 -13.70
CA LEU A 123 -2.54 -1.13 -14.15
C LEU A 123 -1.88 -1.85 -12.98
N ARG A 124 -1.09 -1.12 -12.17
CA ARG A 124 -0.40 -1.68 -11.02
C ARG A 124 -1.35 -2.18 -9.94
N SER A 125 -2.46 -1.48 -9.69
CA SER A 125 -3.44 -1.91 -8.67
C SER A 125 -4.19 -3.17 -9.09
N LYS A 126 -4.51 -3.32 -10.39
CA LYS A 126 -5.11 -4.55 -10.95
C LYS A 126 -4.15 -5.74 -10.93
N SER A 127 -2.88 -5.54 -11.33
CA SER A 127 -1.84 -6.59 -11.24
C SER A 127 -1.53 -7.02 -9.80
N LYS A 128 -1.90 -6.22 -8.82
CA LYS A 128 -1.62 -6.46 -7.41
C LYS A 128 -2.68 -7.33 -6.72
N ASN A 129 -3.89 -7.47 -7.26
CA ASN A 129 -4.84 -8.49 -6.80
C ASN A 129 -4.34 -9.93 -7.05
N THR A 130 -3.50 -10.11 -8.06
CA THR A 130 -2.75 -11.36 -8.28
C THR A 130 -1.52 -11.45 -7.37
N GLY A 131 -0.77 -10.35 -7.18
CA GLY A 131 0.50 -10.35 -6.42
C GLY A 131 0.39 -10.35 -4.88
N ILE A 132 -0.52 -9.58 -4.25
CA ILE A 132 -0.70 -9.58 -2.78
C ILE A 132 -1.13 -10.97 -2.30
N SER A 133 -2.03 -11.61 -3.05
CA SER A 133 -2.46 -12.97 -2.79
C SER A 133 -1.25 -13.90 -2.75
N GLU A 134 -0.29 -13.72 -3.65
CA GLU A 134 0.95 -14.49 -3.69
C GLU A 134 1.91 -14.18 -2.53
N ILE A 135 2.02 -12.92 -2.09
CA ILE A 135 2.81 -12.56 -0.89
C ILE A 135 2.19 -13.18 0.37
N ARG A 136 0.88 -13.03 0.56
CA ARG A 136 0.18 -13.66 1.69
C ARG A 136 0.27 -15.19 1.63
N LEU A 137 0.19 -15.77 0.44
CA LEU A 137 0.33 -17.22 0.24
C LEU A 137 1.76 -17.69 0.54
N ARG A 138 2.80 -17.06 -0.02
CA ARG A 138 4.21 -17.39 0.24
C ARG A 138 4.60 -17.12 1.69
N MET A 139 4.11 -16.04 2.30
CA MET A 139 4.28 -15.80 3.73
C MET A 139 3.51 -16.81 4.58
N GLY A 140 2.36 -17.33 4.12
CA GLY A 140 1.68 -18.46 4.76
C GLY A 140 2.46 -19.78 4.63
N GLN A 141 3.09 -20.02 3.48
CA GLN A 141 3.92 -21.20 3.19
C GLN A 141 5.33 -21.14 3.78
N LEU A 142 5.79 -19.98 4.26
CA LEU A 142 7.05 -19.82 5.00
C LEU A 142 6.99 -20.40 6.43
N ASN A 143 6.03 -21.27 6.72
CA ASN A 143 6.06 -22.16 7.87
C ASN A 143 6.31 -23.58 7.34
N ILE A 144 7.07 -24.36 8.12
CA ILE A 144 7.41 -25.78 7.92
C ILE A 144 8.71 -26.04 7.11
N ARG A 145 9.86 -25.88 7.78
CA ARG A 145 10.60 -27.04 8.31
C ARG A 145 11.60 -26.63 9.38
#